data_AF-G4NPI5-F1
#
_entry.id   AF-G4NPI5-F1
#
_cell.length_a   1.000
_cell.length_b   1.000
_cell.length_c   1.000
_cell.angle_alpha   90.00
_cell.angle_beta   90.00
_cell.angle_gamma   90.00
#
_symmetry.space_group_name_H-M   'P 1'
#
loop_
_entity.id
_entity.type
_entity.pdbx_description
1 polymer ?
#
loop_
_entity_poly.entity_id
_entity_poly.type
_entity_poly.pdbx_seq_one_letter_code
_entity_poly.pdbx_strand_id
1 'polypeptide(L)'
;MSSSSSSGAATGFAVCSDPQKSFSKMFKRTVILLAGPTGSGKTAVSLKLAPLVDGEIISVDSMQVYQGMDIGTAKVSLADRKEVPHHLIDVCHVQESFNAVDFYYHAVQACQDILSRNKVPILVGGTGFYFHTFLSGPPSGPSPDFVLREQLTLEAQERGISALYQELELLDPVYAATITKHDKNKIIRALEIIRKTGSKVSSYAWQSTVNESKEYHCRGWLLSPDPELLRHNILERCDQMLEERLLDEVQALLAAGIKGNSSASRAIGYREWIEFLDLGSPPDLFEITKQKFITNTWRYTKKQRTWFKRCSLFRELRPMGMTLDDMAKKIAQDYFLCG
;
A
#
# COMPACT_ATOMS: atom_id res chain seq x y z
N MET A 1 60.23 -37.25 -45.99
CA MET A 1 60.31 -38.30 -44.96
C MET A 1 59.87 -37.69 -43.64
N SER A 2 58.67 -38.12 -43.18
CA SER A 2 58.25 -38.33 -41.77
C SER A 2 58.68 -37.30 -40.71
N SER A 3 57.84 -36.78 -39.80
CA SER A 3 56.41 -36.93 -39.45
C SER A 3 56.23 -36.23 -38.09
N SER A 4 55.07 -35.58 -37.87
CA SER A 4 54.32 -35.42 -36.58
C SER A 4 55.04 -34.74 -35.39
N SER A 5 54.45 -33.87 -34.55
CA SER A 5 53.04 -33.62 -34.21
C SER A 5 52.91 -32.47 -33.18
N SER A 6 51.74 -31.81 -33.20
CA SER A 6 50.92 -31.28 -32.08
C SER A 6 51.55 -30.25 -31.11
N SER A 7 51.15 -28.97 -31.11
CA SER A 7 49.88 -28.34 -30.64
C SER A 7 49.93 -27.87 -29.18
N GLY A 8 49.56 -26.61 -28.92
CA GLY A 8 49.22 -26.15 -27.57
C GLY A 8 49.32 -24.64 -27.38
N ALA A 9 48.44 -23.86 -28.02
CA ALA A 9 48.22 -22.47 -27.64
C ALA A 9 47.48 -22.43 -26.30
N ALA A 10 48.14 -21.95 -25.25
CA ALA A 10 47.52 -21.69 -23.95
C ALA A 10 46.95 -20.27 -23.94
N THR A 11 45.70 -20.10 -24.39
CA THR A 11 44.89 -18.94 -24.04
C THR A 11 44.23 -19.20 -22.69
N GLY A 12 44.77 -18.58 -21.65
CA GLY A 12 44.20 -18.62 -20.31
C GLY A 12 42.86 -17.91 -20.27
N PHE A 13 41.77 -18.65 -20.45
CA PHE A 13 40.46 -18.25 -19.96
C PHE A 13 40.50 -18.36 -18.43
N ALA A 14 40.48 -17.21 -17.76
CA ALA A 14 40.18 -17.14 -16.33
C ALA A 14 38.71 -17.57 -16.14
N VAL A 15 38.48 -18.87 -16.01
CA VAL A 15 37.21 -19.39 -15.49
C VAL A 15 37.21 -19.07 -14.00
N CYS A 16 36.61 -17.94 -13.64
CA CYS A 16 36.36 -17.62 -12.25
C CYS A 16 35.27 -18.55 -11.73
N SER A 17 35.72 -19.66 -11.16
CA SER A 17 34.96 -20.73 -10.56
C SER A 17 34.39 -20.30 -9.21
N ASP A 18 33.12 -19.87 -9.18
CA ASP A 18 32.26 -20.08 -8.02
C ASP A 18 30.77 -19.99 -8.41
N PRO A 19 30.13 -21.12 -8.77
CA PRO A 19 28.69 -21.16 -9.03
C PRO A 19 27.86 -20.65 -7.86
N GLN A 20 28.31 -20.78 -6.61
CA GLN A 20 27.56 -20.34 -5.42
C GLN A 20 27.55 -18.81 -5.27
N LYS A 21 28.63 -18.12 -5.65
CA LYS A 21 28.65 -16.64 -5.73
C LYS A 21 27.80 -16.10 -6.86
N SER A 22 27.76 -16.80 -8.01
CA SER A 22 26.85 -16.44 -9.11
C SER A 22 25.39 -16.71 -8.77
N PHE A 23 25.12 -17.77 -8.01
CA PHE A 23 23.79 -18.06 -7.49
C PHE A 23 23.38 -16.94 -6.53
N SER A 24 24.06 -16.73 -5.40
CA SER A 24 23.71 -15.70 -4.38
C SER A 24 23.48 -14.28 -4.91
N LYS A 25 24.07 -13.90 -6.06
CA LYS A 25 23.85 -12.61 -6.73
C LYS A 25 22.52 -12.50 -7.48
N MET A 26 21.90 -13.63 -7.83
CA MET A 26 20.62 -13.73 -8.53
C MET A 26 19.42 -13.77 -7.55
N PHE A 27 19.61 -14.31 -6.33
CA PHE A 27 18.57 -14.44 -5.29
C PHE A 27 18.32 -13.15 -4.48
N LYS A 28 19.23 -12.17 -4.55
CA LYS A 28 19.14 -10.89 -3.82
C LYS A 28 18.46 -9.77 -4.62
N ARG A 29 17.47 -10.10 -5.46
CA ARG A 29 16.49 -9.14 -6.00
C ARG A 29 15.04 -9.57 -5.74
N THR A 30 14.87 -10.59 -4.90
CA THR A 30 13.56 -11.08 -4.51
C THR A 30 12.98 -10.15 -3.45
N VAL A 31 11.80 -9.62 -3.74
CA VAL A 31 11.05 -8.73 -2.85
C VAL A 31 9.86 -9.50 -2.29
N ILE A 32 9.74 -9.53 -0.97
CA ILE A 32 8.61 -10.17 -0.29
C ILE A 32 7.46 -9.17 -0.20
N LEU A 33 6.26 -9.57 -0.59
CA LEU A 33 5.04 -8.80 -0.40
C LEU A 33 4.14 -9.53 0.61
N LEU A 34 3.86 -8.89 1.74
CA LEU A 34 2.94 -9.39 2.75
C LEU A 34 1.69 -8.50 2.82
N ALA A 35 0.63 -8.97 2.17
CA ALA A 35 -0.65 -8.29 2.07
C ALA A 35 -1.71 -8.91 2.99
N GLY A 36 -2.83 -8.22 3.13
CA GLY A 36 -3.93 -8.63 4.01
C GLY A 36 -4.78 -7.46 4.46
N PRO A 37 -6.06 -7.69 4.79
CA PRO A 37 -6.94 -6.63 5.24
C PRO A 37 -6.57 -6.11 6.63
N THR A 38 -7.06 -4.92 7.01
CA THR A 38 -6.94 -4.41 8.38
C THR A 38 -7.43 -5.43 9.41
N GLY A 39 -6.70 -5.58 10.52
CA GLY A 39 -6.99 -6.59 11.54
C GLY A 39 -6.46 -8.01 11.25
N SER A 40 -5.73 -8.21 10.14
CA SER A 40 -5.23 -9.54 9.76
C SER A 40 -3.90 -9.98 10.38
N GLY A 41 -3.30 -9.17 11.26
CA GLY A 41 -2.03 -9.51 11.94
C GLY A 41 -0.75 -9.36 11.09
N LYS A 42 -0.79 -8.66 9.95
CA LYS A 42 0.38 -8.49 9.05
C LYS A 42 1.62 -7.97 9.77
N THR A 43 1.48 -6.91 10.55
CA THR A 43 2.60 -6.29 11.27
C THR A 43 3.25 -7.29 12.23
N ALA A 44 2.45 -8.02 12.98
CA ALA A 44 2.96 -9.04 13.91
C ALA A 44 3.71 -10.17 13.17
N VAL A 45 3.18 -10.64 12.04
CA VAL A 45 3.86 -11.64 11.20
C VAL A 45 5.14 -11.07 10.57
N SER A 46 5.13 -9.83 10.08
CA SER A 46 6.31 -9.23 9.45
C SER A 46 7.46 -9.02 10.44
N LEU A 47 7.15 -8.65 11.69
CA LEU A 47 8.17 -8.51 12.74
C LEU A 47 8.85 -9.85 13.07
N LYS A 48 8.12 -10.97 12.99
CA LYS A 48 8.70 -12.31 13.13
C LYS A 48 9.42 -12.78 11.88
N LEU A 49 8.96 -12.38 10.70
CA LEU A 49 9.55 -12.76 9.41
C LEU A 49 10.89 -12.06 9.15
N ALA A 50 10.98 -10.76 9.43
CA ALA A 50 12.15 -9.96 9.05
C ALA A 50 13.48 -10.52 9.58
N PRO A 51 13.61 -10.93 10.86
CA PRO A 51 14.84 -11.57 11.35
C PRO A 51 15.17 -12.91 10.67
N LEU A 52 14.16 -13.67 10.22
CA LEU A 52 14.36 -14.99 9.59
C LEU A 52 14.96 -14.90 8.19
N VAL A 53 14.79 -13.76 7.52
CA VAL A 53 15.25 -13.53 6.14
C VAL A 53 16.29 -12.42 6.03
N ASP A 54 16.79 -11.89 7.17
CA ASP A 54 17.63 -10.69 7.23
C ASP A 54 17.02 -9.51 6.43
N GLY A 55 15.75 -9.25 6.72
CA GLY A 55 14.92 -8.32 5.98
C GLY A 55 14.66 -7.00 6.71
N GLU A 56 14.25 -6.00 5.93
CA GLU A 56 13.76 -4.70 6.41
C GLU A 56 12.36 -4.46 5.85
N ILE A 57 11.50 -3.80 6.62
CA ILE A 57 10.08 -3.64 6.30
C ILE A 57 9.84 -2.30 5.59
N ILE A 58 9.11 -2.32 4.49
CA ILE A 58 8.60 -1.13 3.79
C ILE A 58 7.09 -1.09 4.02
N SER A 59 6.59 -0.03 4.69
CA SER A 59 5.16 0.11 4.92
C SER A 59 4.42 0.41 3.61
N VAL A 60 3.36 -0.36 3.33
CA VAL A 60 2.43 -0.17 2.20
C VAL A 60 1.08 0.28 2.74
N ASP A 61 1.10 1.40 3.45
CA ASP A 61 -0.06 2.05 4.05
C ASP A 61 -0.07 3.54 3.70
N SER A 62 -1.23 4.08 3.33
CA SER A 62 -1.34 5.48 2.90
C SER A 62 -1.38 6.48 4.05
N MET A 63 -1.55 6.01 5.29
CA MET A 63 -1.71 6.86 6.47
C MET A 63 -0.52 6.80 7.42
N GLN A 64 0.18 5.67 7.52
CA GLN A 64 1.37 5.55 8.39
C GLN A 64 2.55 6.42 7.95
N VAL A 65 2.51 6.97 6.73
CA VAL A 65 3.49 7.93 6.21
C VAL A 65 3.47 9.26 6.96
N TYR A 66 2.34 9.64 7.58
CA TYR A 66 2.16 10.95 8.21
C TYR A 66 2.63 10.97 9.66
N GLN A 67 3.46 11.97 9.98
CA GLN A 67 3.94 12.24 11.33
C GLN A 67 2.79 12.58 12.28
N GLY A 68 2.83 12.00 13.50
CA GLY A 68 1.84 12.21 14.56
C GLY A 68 0.51 11.49 14.36
N MET A 69 0.32 10.78 13.25
CA MET A 69 -0.84 9.91 13.03
C MET A 69 -0.51 8.47 13.46
N ASP A 70 -0.41 8.20 14.76
CA ASP A 70 0.16 6.96 15.30
C ASP A 70 -0.92 5.96 15.71
N ILE A 71 -1.74 6.31 16.70
CA ILE A 71 -2.78 5.46 17.30
C ILE A 71 -3.83 5.11 16.24
N GLY A 72 -4.41 6.13 15.58
CA GLY A 72 -5.49 5.92 14.62
C GLY A 72 -5.08 5.14 13.37
N THR A 73 -3.77 5.03 13.09
CA THR A 73 -3.23 4.26 11.96
C THR A 73 -2.67 2.90 12.37
N ALA A 74 -2.74 2.54 13.65
CA ALA A 74 -2.07 1.38 14.24
C ALA A 74 -0.60 1.32 13.80
N LYS A 75 0.09 2.45 13.88
CA LYS A 75 1.49 2.57 13.47
C LYS A 75 2.34 1.67 14.37
N VAL A 76 3.26 0.94 13.74
CA VAL A 76 4.18 0.05 14.47
C VAL A 76 4.93 0.83 15.55
N SER A 77 5.15 0.22 16.73
CA SER A 77 5.71 0.93 17.88
C SER A 77 7.17 1.35 17.64
N LEU A 78 7.64 2.38 18.35
CA LEU A 78 9.05 2.77 18.28
C LEU A 78 9.99 1.67 18.78
N ALA A 79 9.54 0.81 19.69
CA ALA A 79 10.31 -0.33 20.16
C ALA A 79 10.52 -1.35 19.02
N ASP A 80 9.44 -1.74 18.35
CA ASP A 80 9.50 -2.65 17.21
C ASP A 80 10.32 -2.09 16.05
N ARG A 81 10.23 -0.78 15.79
CA ARG A 81 11.03 -0.10 14.75
C ARG A 81 12.53 -0.05 15.07
N LYS A 82 12.91 -0.11 16.35
CA LYS A 82 14.33 -0.21 16.76
C LYS A 82 14.86 -1.62 16.54
N GLU A 83 14.02 -2.64 16.71
CA GLU A 83 14.41 -4.04 16.50
C GLU A 83 14.43 -4.41 15.01
N VAL A 84 13.42 -3.98 14.26
CA VAL A 84 13.29 -4.23 12.83
C VAL A 84 13.19 -2.90 12.09
N PRO A 85 14.13 -2.55 11.20
CA PRO A 85 14.04 -1.31 10.43
C PRO A 85 12.74 -1.24 9.61
N HIS A 86 12.03 -0.12 9.75
CA HIS A 86 10.84 0.19 8.97
C HIS A 86 11.06 1.46 8.13
N HIS A 87 10.66 1.38 6.87
CA HIS A 87 10.72 2.45 5.89
C HIS A 87 9.31 2.94 5.56
N LEU A 88 9.20 4.18 5.07
CA LEU A 88 7.94 4.83 4.67
C LEU A 88 6.94 4.99 5.83
N ILE A 89 7.49 5.25 7.03
CA ILE A 89 6.73 5.61 8.22
C ILE A 89 7.26 6.96 8.70
N ASP A 90 6.38 7.90 9.04
CA ASP A 90 6.75 9.26 9.49
C ASP A 90 7.60 10.06 8.49
N VAL A 91 7.45 9.77 7.20
CA VAL A 91 8.20 10.40 6.10
C VAL A 91 7.57 11.69 5.56
N CYS A 92 6.37 12.03 6.02
CA CYS A 92 5.58 13.15 5.49
C CYS A 92 4.94 13.94 6.63
N HIS A 93 4.98 15.27 6.57
CA HIS A 93 4.27 16.11 7.53
C HIS A 93 2.75 16.02 7.29
N VAL A 94 1.92 16.14 8.34
CA VAL A 94 0.47 15.93 8.23
C VAL A 94 -0.22 16.89 7.24
N GLN A 95 0.34 18.07 7.00
CA GLN A 95 -0.19 19.04 6.03
C GLN A 95 0.23 18.78 4.59
N GLU A 96 1.27 17.98 4.38
CA GLU A 96 1.82 17.70 3.05
C GLU A 96 1.00 16.61 2.34
N SER A 97 0.93 16.66 1.02
CA SER A 97 0.28 15.60 0.25
C SER A 97 1.21 14.42 0.06
N PHE A 98 0.71 13.20 0.29
CA PHE A 98 1.40 11.96 -0.10
C PHE A 98 0.49 11.11 -0.97
N ASN A 99 0.94 10.79 -2.18
CA ASN A 99 0.15 10.09 -3.20
C ASN A 99 0.85 8.82 -3.71
N ALA A 100 0.22 8.09 -4.63
CA ALA A 100 0.74 6.81 -5.11
C ALA A 100 2.04 6.93 -5.93
N VAL A 101 2.26 8.06 -6.60
CA VAL A 101 3.51 8.37 -7.29
C VAL A 101 4.64 8.58 -6.28
N ASP A 102 4.38 9.34 -5.22
CA ASP A 102 5.35 9.54 -4.12
C ASP A 102 5.68 8.18 -3.48
N PHE A 103 4.66 7.40 -3.14
CA PHE A 103 4.83 6.04 -2.64
C PHE A 103 5.73 5.19 -3.55
N TYR A 104 5.49 5.19 -4.88
CA TYR A 104 6.30 4.41 -5.82
C TYR A 104 7.78 4.77 -5.71
N TYR A 105 8.12 6.05 -5.83
CA TYR A 105 9.52 6.47 -5.83
C TYR A 105 10.18 6.22 -4.47
N HIS A 106 9.50 6.50 -3.36
CA HIS A 106 10.02 6.21 -2.03
C HIS A 106 10.19 4.70 -1.78
N ALA A 107 9.25 3.87 -2.23
CA ALA A 107 9.31 2.42 -2.06
C ALA A 107 10.41 1.79 -2.92
N VAL A 108 10.57 2.24 -4.17
CA VAL A 108 11.66 1.82 -5.06
C VAL A 108 13.01 2.23 -4.48
N GLN A 109 13.15 3.45 -4.00
CA GLN A 109 14.38 3.92 -3.35
C GLN A 109 14.72 3.08 -2.11
N ALA A 110 13.74 2.83 -1.23
CA ALA A 110 13.92 1.97 -0.07
C ALA A 110 14.30 0.54 -0.47
N CYS A 111 13.67 -0.03 -1.50
CA CYS A 111 14.06 -1.34 -2.02
C CYS A 111 15.53 -1.36 -2.48
N GLN A 112 15.94 -0.39 -3.30
CA GLN A 112 17.31 -0.31 -3.80
C GLN A 112 18.33 -0.17 -2.66
N ASP A 113 18.01 0.66 -1.67
CA ASP A 113 18.83 0.89 -0.48
C ASP A 113 19.00 -0.39 0.36
N ILE A 114 17.90 -1.10 0.67
CA ILE A 114 17.91 -2.39 1.38
C ILE A 114 18.71 -3.44 0.60
N LEU A 115 18.46 -3.56 -0.70
CA LEU A 115 19.16 -4.52 -1.57
C LEU A 115 20.65 -4.22 -1.68
N SER A 116 21.05 -2.94 -1.69
CA SER A 116 22.46 -2.54 -1.72
C SER A 116 23.23 -2.99 -0.47
N ARG A 117 22.53 -3.09 0.67
CA ARG A 117 23.04 -3.66 1.93
C ARG A 117 22.97 -5.19 1.98
N ASN A 118 22.62 -5.85 0.87
CA ASN A 118 22.44 -7.31 0.79
C ASN A 118 21.30 -7.88 1.65
N LYS A 119 20.32 -7.04 2.03
CA LYS A 119 19.15 -7.44 2.83
C LYS A 119 17.91 -7.65 1.97
N VAL A 120 16.84 -8.18 2.58
CA VAL A 120 15.59 -8.52 1.89
C VAL A 120 14.51 -7.45 2.12
N PRO A 121 14.01 -6.76 1.06
CA PRO A 121 12.89 -5.85 1.19
C PRO A 121 11.58 -6.62 1.42
N ILE A 122 10.84 -6.23 2.45
CA ILE A 122 9.54 -6.80 2.80
C ILE A 122 8.49 -5.69 2.76
N LEU A 123 7.69 -5.65 1.70
CA LEU A 123 6.57 -4.70 1.58
C LEU A 123 5.37 -5.24 2.35
N VAL A 124 4.95 -4.54 3.40
CA VAL A 124 3.88 -4.99 4.30
C VAL A 124 2.75 -3.97 4.33
N GLY A 125 1.52 -4.37 4.04
CA GLY A 125 0.40 -3.44 4.15
C GLY A 125 -0.93 -3.92 3.60
N GLY A 126 -1.90 -3.00 3.57
CA GLY A 126 -3.27 -3.25 3.14
C GLY A 126 -3.73 -2.40 1.96
N THR A 127 -2.90 -1.47 1.48
CA THR A 127 -3.27 -0.55 0.41
C THR A 127 -3.06 -1.20 -0.95
N GLY A 128 -4.09 -1.88 -1.46
CA GLY A 128 -4.03 -2.58 -2.74
C GLY A 128 -3.57 -1.70 -3.90
N PHE A 129 -4.01 -0.44 -3.95
CA PHE A 129 -3.57 0.51 -4.97
C PHE A 129 -2.05 0.80 -4.92
N TYR A 130 -1.45 0.84 -3.74
CA TYR A 130 0.00 1.02 -3.60
C TYR A 130 0.76 -0.24 -4.04
N PHE A 131 0.29 -1.44 -3.69
CA PHE A 131 0.87 -2.67 -4.24
C PHE A 131 0.79 -2.69 -5.78
N HIS A 132 -0.36 -2.34 -6.34
CA HIS A 132 -0.51 -2.20 -7.79
C HIS A 132 0.52 -1.22 -8.37
N THR A 133 0.62 -0.03 -7.79
CA THR A 133 1.57 1.00 -8.24
C THR A 133 3.03 0.55 -8.12
N PHE A 134 3.41 -0.16 -7.06
CA PHE A 134 4.76 -0.73 -6.95
C PHE A 134 5.06 -1.76 -8.04
N LEU A 135 4.09 -2.60 -8.38
CA LEU A 135 4.24 -3.69 -9.33
C LEU A 135 4.19 -3.22 -10.79
N SER A 136 3.26 -2.31 -11.09
CA SER A 136 2.97 -1.84 -12.44
C SER A 136 3.73 -0.56 -12.82
N GLY A 137 4.36 0.10 -11.85
CA GLY A 137 4.95 1.42 -12.02
C GLY A 137 4.00 2.56 -11.63
N PRO A 138 4.51 3.80 -11.58
CA PRO A 138 3.74 4.95 -11.16
C PRO A 138 2.63 5.24 -12.17
N PRO A 139 1.46 5.75 -11.72
CA PRO A 139 0.44 6.24 -12.63
C PRO A 139 1.01 7.23 -13.66
N SER A 140 0.71 7.03 -14.95
CA SER A 140 1.27 7.80 -16.07
C SER A 140 0.50 9.07 -16.43
N GLY A 141 -0.62 9.34 -15.75
CA GLY A 141 -1.44 10.52 -16.01
C GLY A 141 -0.88 11.81 -15.40
N PRO A 142 -1.40 12.98 -15.82
CA PRO A 142 -0.92 14.28 -15.36
C PRO A 142 -1.14 14.49 -13.85
N SER A 143 -0.28 15.27 -13.19
CA SER A 143 -0.45 15.60 -11.77
C SER A 143 -1.83 16.22 -11.48
N PRO A 144 -2.41 16.00 -10.28
CA PRO A 144 -3.67 16.63 -9.87
C PRO A 144 -3.69 18.16 -10.08
N ASP A 145 -4.87 18.71 -10.32
CA ASP A 145 -5.11 20.15 -10.35
C ASP A 145 -6.22 20.47 -9.34
N PHE A 146 -5.81 20.98 -8.17
CA PHE A 146 -6.73 21.15 -7.05
C PHE A 146 -7.81 22.20 -7.33
N VAL A 147 -7.48 23.26 -8.08
CA VAL A 147 -8.44 24.32 -8.45
C VAL A 147 -9.48 23.76 -9.41
N LEU A 148 -9.03 23.05 -10.45
CA LEU A 148 -9.96 22.41 -11.41
C LEU A 148 -10.82 21.34 -10.74
N ARG A 149 -10.25 20.59 -9.79
CA ARG A 149 -10.99 19.59 -9.02
C ARG A 149 -12.07 20.19 -8.13
N GLU A 150 -11.81 21.34 -7.53
CA GLU A 150 -12.80 22.09 -6.76
C GLU A 150 -13.93 22.59 -7.67
N GLN A 151 -13.60 23.18 -8.82
CA GLN A 151 -14.59 23.59 -9.83
C GLN A 151 -15.48 22.41 -10.27
N LEU A 152 -14.88 21.28 -10.64
CA LEU A 152 -15.62 20.06 -11.00
C LEU A 152 -16.46 19.51 -9.84
N THR A 153 -16.02 19.71 -8.60
CA THR A 153 -16.78 19.30 -7.42
C THR A 153 -18.03 20.17 -7.22
N LEU A 154 -17.92 21.48 -7.45
CA LEU A 154 -19.05 22.41 -7.43
C LEU A 154 -20.02 22.11 -8.58
N GLU A 155 -19.51 21.90 -9.79
CA GLU A 155 -20.35 21.48 -10.93
C GLU A 155 -21.11 20.18 -10.65
N ALA A 156 -20.46 19.20 -9.99
CA ALA A 156 -21.11 17.96 -9.58
C ALA A 156 -22.24 18.17 -8.56
N GLN A 157 -22.17 19.22 -7.73
CA GLN A 157 -23.22 19.59 -6.78
C GLN A 157 -24.39 20.29 -7.48
N GLU A 158 -24.10 21.17 -8.43
CA GLU A 158 -25.11 21.95 -9.16
C GLU A 158 -25.86 21.12 -10.22
N ARG A 159 -25.11 20.40 -11.06
CA ARG A 159 -25.64 19.64 -12.21
C ARG A 159 -25.90 18.18 -11.88
N GLY A 160 -25.38 17.70 -10.76
CA GLY A 160 -25.42 16.30 -10.36
C GLY A 160 -24.36 15.44 -11.04
N ILE A 161 -23.91 14.39 -10.35
CA ILE A 161 -22.84 13.51 -10.85
C ILE A 161 -23.19 12.78 -12.15
N SER A 162 -24.48 12.48 -12.36
CA SER A 162 -24.96 11.83 -13.59
C SER A 162 -24.73 12.70 -14.82
N ALA A 163 -24.85 14.02 -14.71
CA ALA A 163 -24.59 14.94 -15.82
C ALA A 163 -23.11 14.97 -16.19
N LEU A 164 -22.22 14.97 -15.19
CA LEU A 164 -20.77 14.88 -15.42
C LEU A 164 -20.37 13.51 -16.01
N TYR A 165 -21.04 12.43 -15.63
CA TYR A 165 -20.81 11.13 -16.24
C TYR A 165 -21.22 11.10 -17.72
N GLN A 166 -22.35 11.72 -18.09
CA GLN A 166 -22.76 11.87 -19.50
C GLN A 166 -21.75 12.70 -20.29
N GLU A 167 -21.23 13.78 -19.71
CA GLU A 167 -20.15 14.58 -20.30
C GLU A 167 -18.90 13.72 -20.54
N LEU A 168 -18.52 12.89 -19.55
CA LEU A 168 -17.42 11.95 -19.69
C LEU A 168 -17.67 10.89 -20.77
N GLU A 169 -18.89 10.35 -20.89
CA GLU A 169 -19.24 9.39 -21.94
C GLU A 169 -19.08 9.97 -23.35
N LEU A 170 -19.36 11.26 -23.53
CA LEU A 170 -19.17 11.95 -24.80
C LEU A 170 -17.67 12.17 -25.10
N LEU A 171 -16.89 12.55 -24.09
CA LEU A 171 -15.47 12.87 -24.26
C LEU A 171 -14.58 11.62 -24.37
N ASP A 172 -14.87 10.59 -23.57
CA ASP A 172 -14.09 9.36 -23.49
C ASP A 172 -14.97 8.14 -23.15
N PRO A 173 -15.72 7.61 -24.14
CA PRO A 173 -16.63 6.48 -23.93
C PRO A 173 -15.89 5.20 -23.50
N VAL A 174 -14.62 5.05 -23.92
CA VAL A 174 -13.80 3.87 -23.57
C VAL A 174 -13.51 3.86 -22.08
N TYR A 175 -13.06 4.98 -21.51
CA TYR A 175 -12.82 5.06 -20.06
C TYR A 175 -14.13 5.04 -19.26
N ALA A 176 -15.18 5.73 -19.73
CA ALA A 176 -16.47 5.77 -19.05
C ALA A 176 -17.05 4.36 -18.81
N ALA A 177 -16.94 3.45 -19.79
CA ALA A 177 -17.38 2.06 -19.68
C ALA A 177 -16.67 1.24 -18.58
N THR A 178 -15.51 1.70 -18.08
CA THR A 178 -14.74 1.00 -17.04
C THR A 178 -15.15 1.39 -15.61
N ILE A 179 -15.96 2.43 -15.45
CA ILE A 179 -16.37 2.97 -14.16
C ILE A 179 -17.89 2.96 -14.02
N THR A 180 -18.40 3.14 -12.79
CA THR A 180 -19.83 3.28 -12.59
C THR A 180 -20.21 4.76 -12.64
N LYS A 181 -21.42 5.06 -13.12
CA LYS A 181 -21.99 6.42 -13.14
C LYS A 181 -22.10 7.11 -11.77
N HIS A 182 -21.89 6.36 -10.69
CA HIS A 182 -21.93 6.85 -9.31
C HIS A 182 -20.52 7.04 -8.70
N ASP A 183 -19.45 6.68 -9.42
CA ASP A 183 -18.08 6.82 -8.95
C ASP A 183 -17.59 8.27 -9.09
N LYS A 184 -18.10 9.15 -8.20
CA LYS A 184 -17.84 10.60 -8.21
C LYS A 184 -16.34 10.93 -8.37
N ASN A 185 -15.48 10.21 -7.65
CA ASN A 185 -14.05 10.49 -7.65
C ASN A 185 -13.39 10.15 -9.00
N LYS A 186 -13.74 9.00 -9.60
CA LYS A 186 -13.20 8.63 -10.92
C LYS A 186 -13.73 9.53 -12.04
N ILE A 187 -14.99 9.94 -11.96
CA ILE A 187 -15.60 10.86 -12.93
C ILE A 187 -14.89 12.22 -12.87
N ILE A 188 -14.77 12.81 -11.68
CA ILE A 188 -14.08 14.09 -11.50
C ILE A 188 -12.62 13.98 -11.96
N ARG A 189 -11.89 12.92 -11.59
CA ARG A 189 -10.51 12.72 -12.03
C ARG A 189 -10.40 12.59 -13.56
N ALA A 190 -11.35 11.93 -14.20
CA ALA A 190 -11.33 11.77 -15.65
C ALA A 190 -11.57 13.10 -16.38
N LEU A 191 -12.59 13.84 -15.97
CA LEU A 191 -12.87 15.16 -16.51
C LEU A 191 -11.73 16.15 -16.20
N GLU A 192 -11.10 16.07 -15.02
CA GLU A 192 -9.90 16.84 -14.66
C GLU A 192 -8.78 16.58 -15.67
N ILE A 193 -8.46 15.32 -15.97
CA ILE A 193 -7.42 14.96 -16.96
C ILE A 193 -7.80 15.50 -18.35
N ILE A 194 -9.04 15.29 -18.79
CA ILE A 194 -9.48 15.69 -20.14
C ILE A 194 -9.46 17.21 -20.29
N ARG A 195 -10.03 17.95 -19.33
CA ARG A 195 -10.07 19.42 -19.38
C ARG A 195 -8.68 20.04 -19.23
N LYS A 196 -7.80 19.43 -18.42
CA LYS A 196 -6.42 19.92 -18.23
C LYS A 196 -5.53 19.68 -19.45
N THR A 197 -5.67 18.53 -20.11
CA THR A 197 -4.71 18.09 -21.14
C THR A 197 -5.27 18.08 -22.56
N GLY A 198 -6.57 18.23 -22.72
CA GLY A 198 -7.28 18.02 -23.99
C GLY A 198 -7.29 16.55 -24.48
N SER A 199 -6.64 15.64 -23.75
CA SER A 199 -6.47 14.24 -24.14
C SER A 199 -7.44 13.33 -23.38
N LYS A 200 -7.88 12.27 -24.04
CA LYS A 200 -8.72 11.23 -23.42
C LYS A 200 -7.97 10.55 -22.27
N VAL A 201 -8.69 10.09 -21.25
CA VAL A 201 -8.07 9.26 -20.21
C VAL A 201 -7.61 7.94 -20.83
N SER A 202 -8.41 7.34 -21.71
CA SER A 202 -8.11 6.08 -22.40
C SER A 202 -6.88 6.13 -23.30
N SER A 203 -6.33 7.32 -23.64
CA SER A 203 -5.09 7.42 -24.42
C SER A 203 -3.81 7.24 -23.59
N TYR A 204 -3.90 7.30 -22.25
CA TYR A 204 -2.76 7.01 -21.38
C TYR A 204 -2.61 5.50 -21.18
N ALA A 205 -1.37 5.03 -21.07
CA ALA A 205 -1.06 3.64 -20.76
C ALA A 205 -1.34 3.36 -19.26
N TRP A 206 -2.61 3.11 -18.93
CA TRP A 206 -3.01 2.60 -17.62
C TRP A 206 -2.81 1.09 -17.62
N GLN A 207 -1.81 0.61 -16.88
CA GLN A 207 -1.71 -0.83 -16.63
C GLN A 207 -2.90 -1.23 -15.76
N SER A 208 -3.84 -1.98 -16.33
CA SER A 208 -5.08 -2.39 -15.66
C SER A 208 -4.94 -3.72 -14.91
N THR A 209 -3.93 -4.52 -15.26
CA THR A 209 -3.61 -5.77 -14.57
C THR A 209 -2.36 -5.63 -13.73
N VAL A 210 -2.46 -6.09 -12.48
CA VAL A 210 -1.29 -6.32 -11.63
C VAL A 210 -0.51 -7.48 -12.26
N ASN A 211 0.48 -7.15 -13.08
CA ASN A 211 1.43 -8.12 -13.61
C ASN A 211 2.64 -8.23 -12.67
N GLU A 212 3.53 -9.17 -12.93
CA GLU A 212 4.81 -9.23 -12.23
C GLU A 212 5.59 -7.93 -12.42
N SER A 213 6.30 -7.51 -11.36
CA SER A 213 7.17 -6.32 -11.45
C SER A 213 8.23 -6.53 -12.53
N LYS A 214 8.45 -5.51 -13.35
CA LYS A 214 9.54 -5.52 -14.34
C LYS A 214 10.92 -5.33 -13.70
N GLU A 215 10.96 -4.80 -12.49
CA GLU A 215 12.19 -4.42 -11.79
C GLU A 215 12.63 -5.47 -10.76
N TYR A 216 11.67 -6.12 -10.10
CA TYR A 216 11.92 -7.01 -8.97
C TYR A 216 11.27 -8.37 -9.16
N HIS A 217 11.91 -9.41 -8.64
CA HIS A 217 11.27 -10.72 -8.53
C HIS A 217 10.37 -10.74 -7.28
N CYS A 218 9.11 -10.35 -7.45
CA CYS A 218 8.17 -10.22 -6.32
C CYS A 218 7.52 -11.56 -5.96
N ARG A 219 7.46 -11.86 -4.66
CA ARG A 219 6.71 -13.01 -4.13
C ARG A 219 5.68 -12.52 -3.11
N GLY A 220 4.41 -12.81 -3.37
CA GLY A 220 3.30 -12.28 -2.58
C GLY A 220 2.58 -13.33 -1.73
N TRP A 221 2.31 -12.97 -0.47
CA TRP A 221 1.45 -13.70 0.44
C TRP A 221 0.30 -12.81 0.92
N LEU A 222 -0.90 -13.37 0.99
CA LEU A 222 -2.10 -12.71 1.50
C LEU A 222 -2.53 -13.38 2.80
N LEU A 223 -2.37 -12.69 3.94
CA LEU A 223 -2.98 -13.12 5.20
C LEU A 223 -4.50 -12.99 5.09
N SER A 224 -5.19 -14.12 5.14
CA SER A 224 -6.64 -14.22 4.95
C SER A 224 -7.31 -14.96 6.11
N PRO A 225 -7.39 -14.34 7.30
CA PRO A 225 -8.16 -14.88 8.42
C PRO A 225 -9.66 -14.91 8.13
N ASP A 226 -10.36 -15.70 8.94
CA ASP A 226 -11.82 -15.82 8.89
C ASP A 226 -12.52 -14.45 9.08
N PRO A 227 -13.63 -14.16 8.38
CA PRO A 227 -14.39 -12.93 8.57
C PRO A 227 -14.79 -12.63 10.02
N GLU A 228 -15.13 -13.64 10.81
CA GLU A 228 -15.54 -13.43 12.21
C GLU A 228 -14.36 -13.01 13.07
N LEU A 229 -13.20 -13.64 12.88
CA LEU A 229 -11.96 -13.22 13.53
C LEU A 229 -11.58 -11.78 13.14
N LEU A 230 -11.73 -11.41 11.87
CA LEU A 230 -11.49 -10.03 11.44
C LEU A 230 -12.43 -9.03 12.11
N ARG A 231 -13.73 -9.36 12.23
CA ARG A 231 -14.68 -8.48 12.93
C ARG A 231 -14.30 -8.30 14.39
N HIS A 232 -13.95 -9.39 15.07
CA HIS A 232 -13.51 -9.37 16.45
C HIS A 232 -12.26 -8.48 16.62
N ASN A 233 -11.21 -8.73 15.83
CA ASN A 233 -9.97 -7.95 15.87
C ASN A 233 -10.19 -6.46 15.55
N ILE A 234 -11.13 -6.15 14.65
CA ILE A 234 -11.46 -4.75 14.34
C ILE A 234 -12.15 -4.06 15.50
N LEU A 235 -13.10 -4.74 16.15
CA LEU A 235 -13.79 -4.21 17.33
C LEU A 235 -12.78 -3.93 18.45
N GLU A 236 -12.02 -4.94 18.85
CA GLU A 236 -11.00 -4.87 19.90
C GLU A 236 -10.00 -3.74 19.61
N ARG A 237 -9.49 -3.67 18.39
CA ARG A 237 -8.54 -2.61 17.99
C ARG A 237 -9.16 -1.22 18.04
N CYS A 238 -10.42 -1.06 17.62
CA CYS A 238 -11.10 0.24 17.69
C CYS A 238 -11.33 0.67 19.14
N ASP A 239 -11.65 -0.26 20.03
CA ASP A 239 -11.77 -0.01 21.47
C ASP A 239 -10.41 0.39 22.07
N GLN A 240 -9.39 -0.41 21.80
CA GLN A 240 -8.03 -0.16 22.28
C GLN A 240 -7.49 1.21 21.84
N MET A 241 -7.73 1.63 20.59
CA MET A 241 -7.32 2.96 20.12
C MET A 241 -7.94 4.09 20.96
N LEU A 242 -9.19 3.95 21.39
CA LEU A 242 -9.85 4.95 22.24
C LEU A 242 -9.27 4.96 23.66
N GLU A 243 -8.98 3.78 24.21
CA GLU A 243 -8.29 3.63 25.50
C GLU A 243 -6.87 4.21 25.48
N GLU A 244 -6.18 4.08 24.35
CA GLU A 244 -4.85 4.66 24.08
C GLU A 244 -4.88 6.18 23.81
N ARG A 245 -6.03 6.85 24.03
CA ARG A 245 -6.21 8.29 23.91
C ARG A 245 -6.17 8.81 22.46
N LEU A 246 -6.75 8.06 21.51
CA LEU A 246 -6.93 8.51 20.12
C LEU A 246 -7.53 9.93 20.01
N LEU A 247 -8.48 10.30 20.88
CA LEU A 247 -9.10 11.64 20.83
C LEU A 247 -8.07 12.76 21.08
N ASP A 248 -7.08 12.54 21.94
CA ASP A 248 -6.02 13.51 22.20
C ASP A 248 -5.09 13.65 20.99
N GLU A 249 -4.76 12.53 20.33
CA GLU A 249 -4.01 12.53 19.07
C GLU A 249 -4.75 13.34 18.00
N VAL A 250 -6.06 13.12 17.85
CA VAL A 250 -6.87 13.87 16.90
C VAL A 250 -6.88 15.37 17.23
N GLN A 251 -7.01 15.75 18.51
CA GLN A 251 -6.93 17.15 18.93
C GLN A 251 -5.55 17.78 18.63
N ALA A 252 -4.45 17.06 18.87
CA ALA A 252 -3.11 17.53 18.54
C ALA A 252 -2.94 17.72 17.03
N LEU A 253 -3.45 16.79 16.22
CA LEU A 253 -3.40 16.89 14.76
C LEU A 253 -4.28 18.00 14.19
N LEU A 254 -5.41 18.30 14.84
CA LEU A 254 -6.23 19.47 14.53
C LEU A 254 -5.44 20.77 14.72
N ALA A 255 -4.72 20.90 15.83
CA ALA A 255 -3.81 22.02 16.07
C ALA A 255 -2.65 22.07 15.06
N ALA A 256 -2.17 20.91 14.61
CA ALA A 256 -1.15 20.78 13.56
C ALA A 256 -1.69 20.99 12.13
N GLY A 257 -2.99 21.29 11.96
CA GLY A 257 -3.57 21.63 10.66
C GLY A 257 -3.93 20.44 9.75
N ILE A 258 -4.21 19.26 10.31
CA ILE A 258 -4.63 18.06 9.53
C ILE A 258 -5.80 18.33 8.58
N LYS A 259 -6.69 19.29 8.89
CA LYS A 259 -7.82 19.68 8.03
C LYS A 259 -7.40 20.17 6.64
N GLY A 260 -6.19 20.74 6.51
CA GLY A 260 -5.64 21.17 5.22
C GLY A 260 -5.31 19.99 4.31
N ASN A 261 -5.09 18.80 4.87
CA ASN A 261 -4.77 17.60 4.11
C ASN A 261 -6.04 16.78 3.83
N SER A 262 -6.48 16.81 2.58
CA SER A 262 -7.71 16.12 2.13
C SER A 262 -7.64 14.59 2.19
N SER A 263 -6.45 14.00 2.33
CA SER A 263 -6.27 12.55 2.51
C SER A 263 -6.23 12.19 4.00
N ALA A 264 -5.36 12.83 4.78
CA ALA A 264 -5.17 12.53 6.20
C ALA A 264 -6.43 12.81 7.03
N SER A 265 -7.09 13.98 6.83
CA SER A 265 -8.33 14.32 7.54
C SER A 265 -9.51 13.39 7.24
N ARG A 266 -9.47 12.69 6.10
CA ARG A 266 -10.53 11.75 5.67
C ARG A 266 -10.22 10.30 6.01
N ALA A 267 -9.08 10.04 6.64
CA ALA A 267 -8.71 8.71 7.10
C ALA A 267 -9.74 8.18 8.09
N ILE A 268 -10.03 6.87 8.02
CA ILE A 268 -10.96 6.22 8.94
C ILE A 268 -10.37 6.27 10.34
N GLY A 269 -11.16 6.68 11.33
CA GLY A 269 -10.70 6.94 12.69
C GLY A 269 -10.17 8.36 12.90
N TYR A 270 -9.90 9.13 11.84
CA TYR A 270 -9.62 10.57 12.00
C TYR A 270 -10.85 11.36 11.61
N ARG A 271 -11.46 11.06 10.46
CA ARG A 271 -12.66 11.74 9.98
C ARG A 271 -13.80 11.69 11.01
N GLU A 272 -14.12 10.51 11.52
CA GLU A 272 -15.22 10.33 12.46
C GLU A 272 -15.00 11.13 13.75
N TRP A 273 -13.78 11.14 14.28
CA TRP A 273 -13.46 11.84 15.52
C TRP A 273 -13.24 13.34 15.31
N ILE A 274 -12.74 13.79 14.16
CA ILE A 274 -12.72 15.21 13.77
C ILE A 274 -14.16 15.75 13.70
N GLU A 275 -15.07 15.05 13.02
CA GLU A 275 -16.49 15.43 12.94
C GLU A 275 -17.14 15.51 14.33
N PHE A 276 -16.82 14.57 15.23
CA PHE A 276 -17.31 14.59 16.61
C PHE A 276 -16.77 15.76 17.43
N LEU A 277 -15.47 16.05 17.33
CA LEU A 277 -14.83 17.18 18.02
C LEU A 277 -15.35 18.52 17.49
N ASP A 278 -15.58 18.66 16.18
CA ASP A 278 -16.14 19.86 15.54
C ASP A 278 -17.56 20.19 16.03
N LEU A 279 -18.32 19.18 16.46
CA LEU A 279 -19.64 19.34 17.09
C LEU A 279 -19.57 19.69 18.58
N GLY A 280 -18.38 19.88 19.15
CA GLY A 280 -18.19 20.18 20.57
C GLY A 280 -18.17 18.95 21.48
N SER A 281 -17.91 17.76 20.94
CA SER A 281 -17.81 16.50 21.70
C SER A 281 -19.06 16.13 22.53
N PRO A 282 -20.28 16.21 21.98
CA PRO A 282 -21.50 15.94 22.74
C PRO A 282 -21.56 14.49 23.23
N PRO A 283 -21.77 14.23 24.54
CA PRO A 283 -21.75 12.88 25.11
C PRO A 283 -22.68 11.88 24.38
N ASP A 284 -23.87 12.33 23.99
CA ASP A 284 -24.88 11.50 23.34
C ASP A 284 -24.46 11.00 21.93
N LEU A 285 -23.46 11.64 21.30
CA LEU A 285 -22.95 11.21 19.99
C LEU A 285 -21.73 10.30 20.09
N PHE A 286 -21.12 10.11 21.27
CA PHE A 286 -19.87 9.37 21.39
C PHE A 286 -20.00 7.92 20.89
N GLU A 287 -20.99 7.18 21.40
CA GLU A 287 -21.23 5.80 21.01
C GLU A 287 -21.65 5.67 19.53
N ILE A 288 -22.41 6.65 19.02
CA ILE A 288 -22.81 6.70 17.61
C ILE A 288 -21.57 6.88 16.72
N THR A 289 -20.64 7.77 17.10
CA THR A 289 -19.38 8.01 16.39
C THR A 289 -18.48 6.78 16.44
N LYS A 290 -18.35 6.14 17.61
CA LYS A 290 -17.63 4.88 17.79
C LYS A 290 -18.16 3.78 16.86
N GLN A 291 -19.48 3.61 16.78
CA GLN A 291 -20.06 2.64 15.85
C GLN A 291 -19.81 3.03 14.38
N LYS A 292 -19.91 4.32 14.01
CA LYS A 292 -19.55 4.76 12.66
C LYS A 292 -18.09 4.41 12.32
N PHE A 293 -17.16 4.61 13.26
CA PHE A 293 -15.75 4.26 13.11
C PHE A 293 -15.53 2.75 12.88
N ILE A 294 -16.13 1.89 13.72
CA ILE A 294 -16.06 0.43 13.57
C ILE A 294 -16.66 -0.02 12.23
N THR A 295 -17.85 0.48 11.90
CA THR A 295 -18.56 0.14 10.67
C THR A 295 -17.76 0.53 9.43
N ASN A 296 -17.16 1.72 9.42
CA ASN A 296 -16.35 2.18 8.29
C ASN A 296 -15.03 1.39 8.17
N THR A 297 -14.41 1.04 9.29
CA THR A 297 -13.23 0.14 9.32
C THR A 297 -13.56 -1.23 8.72
N TRP A 298 -14.72 -1.80 9.06
CA TRP A 298 -15.19 -3.07 8.47
C TRP A 298 -15.48 -2.96 6.98
N ARG A 299 -16.13 -1.88 6.53
CA ARG A 299 -16.38 -1.62 5.10
C ARG A 299 -15.07 -1.53 4.32
N TYR A 300 -14.06 -0.86 4.87
CA TYR A 300 -12.73 -0.78 4.26
C TYR A 300 -12.04 -2.14 4.20
N THR A 301 -12.08 -2.91 5.29
CA THR A 301 -11.58 -4.30 5.36
C THR A 301 -12.22 -5.18 4.28
N LYS A 302 -13.54 -5.09 4.08
CA LYS A 302 -14.23 -5.79 2.98
C LYS A 302 -13.70 -5.39 1.60
N LYS A 303 -13.50 -4.10 1.36
CA LYS A 303 -12.93 -3.60 0.09
C LYS A 303 -11.53 -4.16 -0.16
N GLN A 304 -10.66 -4.16 0.85
CA GLN A 304 -9.31 -4.74 0.75
C GLN A 304 -9.38 -6.22 0.39
N ARG A 305 -10.23 -7.00 1.07
CA ARG A 305 -10.42 -8.43 0.78
C ARG A 305 -10.87 -8.66 -0.66
N THR A 306 -11.85 -7.90 -1.15
CA THR A 306 -12.30 -7.99 -2.54
C THR A 306 -11.19 -7.66 -3.52
N TRP A 307 -10.37 -6.65 -3.22
CA TRP A 307 -9.25 -6.25 -4.05
C TRP A 307 -8.19 -7.36 -4.14
N PHE A 308 -7.69 -7.85 -3.00
CA PHE A 308 -6.62 -8.86 -2.98
C PHE A 308 -7.06 -10.21 -3.55
N LYS A 309 -8.33 -10.61 -3.38
CA LYS A 309 -8.87 -11.83 -4.01
C LYS A 309 -8.82 -11.82 -5.55
N ARG A 310 -8.76 -10.64 -6.17
CA ARG A 310 -8.66 -10.49 -7.63
C ARG A 310 -7.21 -10.43 -8.13
N CYS A 311 -6.23 -10.39 -7.21
CA CYS A 311 -4.82 -10.28 -7.54
C CYS A 311 -4.16 -11.66 -7.44
N SER A 312 -3.84 -12.26 -8.59
CA SER A 312 -3.25 -13.61 -8.68
C SER A 312 -1.82 -13.69 -8.11
N LEU A 313 -1.14 -12.56 -7.95
CA LEU A 313 0.23 -12.52 -7.41
C LEU A 313 0.30 -12.99 -5.95
N PHE A 314 -0.76 -12.74 -5.16
CA PHE A 314 -0.74 -13.05 -3.74
C PHE A 314 -1.29 -14.45 -3.46
N ARG A 315 -0.44 -15.31 -2.90
CA ARG A 315 -0.82 -16.65 -2.45
C ARG A 315 -1.56 -16.54 -1.11
N GLU A 316 -2.75 -17.13 -1.01
CA GLU A 316 -3.52 -17.08 0.22
C GLU A 316 -2.83 -17.88 1.33
N LEU A 317 -2.55 -17.22 2.47
CA LEU A 317 -2.07 -17.83 3.71
C LEU A 317 -3.17 -17.70 4.77
N ARG A 318 -3.88 -18.80 5.00
CA ARG A 318 -4.92 -18.86 6.04
C ARG A 318 -4.28 -19.24 7.38
N PRO A 319 -4.54 -18.51 8.47
CA PRO A 319 -3.94 -18.83 9.76
C PRO A 319 -4.27 -20.23 10.30
N MET A 320 -5.47 -20.79 10.10
CA MET A 320 -5.88 -22.18 10.48
C MET A 320 -5.09 -22.84 11.64
N GLY A 321 -5.01 -22.20 12.81
CA GLY A 321 -4.32 -22.73 14.00
C GLY A 321 -2.80 -22.56 14.04
N MET A 322 -2.19 -21.98 13.01
CA MET A 322 -0.78 -21.56 13.00
C MET A 322 -0.58 -20.39 13.96
N THR A 323 0.51 -20.44 14.71
CA THR A 323 1.01 -19.29 15.46
C THR A 323 1.58 -18.23 14.50
N LEU A 324 1.84 -17.02 15.01
CA LEU A 324 2.54 -15.98 14.26
C LEU A 324 3.91 -16.46 13.77
N ASP A 325 4.62 -17.21 14.61
CA ASP A 325 5.94 -17.76 14.29
C ASP A 325 5.86 -18.83 13.20
N ASP A 326 4.82 -19.68 13.22
CA ASP A 326 4.62 -20.69 12.17
C ASP A 326 4.34 -20.05 10.81
N MET A 327 3.52 -19.00 10.78
CA MET A 327 3.26 -18.24 9.56
C MET A 327 4.53 -17.57 9.02
N ALA A 328 5.31 -16.94 9.89
CA ALA A 328 6.58 -16.31 9.52
C ALA A 328 7.60 -17.34 8.99
N LYS A 329 7.76 -18.47 9.69
CA LYS A 329 8.64 -19.58 9.26
C LYS A 329 8.21 -20.15 7.91
N LYS A 330 6.91 -20.32 7.68
CA LYS A 330 6.39 -20.79 6.40
C LYS A 330 6.72 -19.84 5.26
N ILE A 331 6.53 -18.54 5.44
CA ILE A 331 6.89 -17.54 4.43
C ILE A 331 8.42 -17.55 4.18
N ALA A 332 9.23 -17.61 5.23
CA ALA A 332 10.68 -17.67 5.12
C ALA A 332 11.16 -18.95 4.40
N GLN A 333 10.61 -20.11 4.74
CA GLN A 333 10.91 -21.38 4.07
C GLN A 333 10.54 -21.32 2.59
N ASP A 334 9.32 -20.86 2.27
CA ASP A 334 8.90 -20.69 0.88
C ASP A 334 9.85 -19.75 0.14
N TYR A 335 10.25 -18.63 0.76
CA TYR A 335 11.20 -17.67 0.22
C TYR A 335 12.54 -18.33 -0.16
N PHE A 336 13.11 -19.15 0.72
CA PHE A 336 14.39 -19.84 0.45
C PHE A 336 14.26 -21.05 -0.49
N LEU A 337 13.17 -21.81 -0.43
CA LEU A 337 13.02 -23.07 -1.18
C LEU A 337 12.64 -22.89 -2.65
N CYS A 338 11.91 -21.83 -2.98
CA CYS A 338 11.60 -21.47 -4.36
C CYS A 338 12.33 -20.18 -4.79
N GLY A 339 13.39 -19.82 -4.06
CA GLY A 339 14.31 -18.77 -4.45
C GLY A 339 15.02 -19.17 -5.71
#